data_AF-A0A078FHI4-F1
#
_entry.id   AF-A0A078FHI4-F1
#
_cell.length_a   1.000
_cell.length_b   1.000
_cell.length_c   1.000
_cell.angle_alpha   90.00
_cell.angle_beta   90.00
_cell.angle_gamma   90.00
#
_symmetry.space_group_name_H-M   'P 1'
#
loop_
_entity.id
_entity.type
_entity.pdbx_description
1 polymer ?
#
loop_
_entity_poly.entity_id
_entity_poly.type
_entity_poly.pdbx_seq_one_letter_code
_entity_poly.pdbx_strand_id
1 'polypeptide(L)' 'MGVLTTDQELVKDPRTAPLVQAFPEQPAQMFRHQFAVSMAKLVNVGVITAEDRIGEIRRVCSKSNSRPY' A
#
# COMPACT_ATOMS: atom_id res chain seq x y z
N MET A 1 -0.82 -12.37 19.34
CA MET A 1 -0.51 -11.03 19.89
C MET A 1 0.22 -10.25 18.82
N GLY A 2 -0.17 -8.99 18.58
CA GLY A 2 0.58 -8.10 17.69
C GLY A 2 1.94 -7.74 18.29
N VAL A 3 2.94 -7.48 17.44
CA VAL A 3 4.30 -7.13 17.89
C VAL A 3 4.38 -5.63 18.15
N LEU A 4 3.79 -4.83 17.25
CA LEU A 4 3.76 -3.39 17.36
C LEU A 4 2.46 -2.94 18.03
N THR A 5 2.50 -1.78 18.69
CA THR A 5 1.29 -1.13 19.20
C THR A 5 0.27 -0.93 18.09
N THR A 6 0.71 -0.52 16.90
CA THR A 6 -0.14 -0.34 15.72
C THR A 6 -0.85 -1.62 15.30
N ASP A 7 -0.24 -2.80 15.47
CA ASP A 7 -0.88 -4.08 15.15
C ASP A 7 -1.99 -4.38 16.16
N GLN A 8 -1.72 -4.16 17.44
CA GLN A 8 -2.66 -4.49 18.50
C GLN A 8 -3.84 -3.50 18.59
N GLU A 9 -3.65 -2.25 18.19
CA GLU A 9 -4.74 -1.27 18.08
C GLU A 9 -5.77 -1.66 17.01
N LEU A 10 -5.36 -2.34 15.92
CA LEU A 10 -6.30 -2.84 14.90
C LEU A 10 -7.30 -3.85 15.47
N VAL A 11 -6.92 -4.60 16.50
CA VAL A 11 -7.78 -5.58 17.19
C VAL A 11 -8.72 -4.89 18.18
N LYS A 12 -8.30 -3.77 18.79
CA LYS A 12 -9.05 -3.07 19.84
C LYS A 12 -10.06 -2.08 19.27
N ASP A 13 -9.74 -1.41 18.17
CA ASP A 13 -10.59 -0.39 17.59
C ASP A 13 -11.84 -1.02 16.94
N PRO A 14 -13.06 -0.60 17.32
CA PRO A 14 -14.30 -1.19 16.82
C PRO A 14 -14.47 -1.04 15.30
N ARG A 15 -13.77 -0.10 14.66
CA ARG A 15 -13.82 0.12 13.21
C ARG A 15 -13.01 -0.92 12.44
N THR A 16 -11.97 -1.50 13.04
CA THR A 16 -11.07 -2.45 12.39
C THR A 16 -11.18 -3.87 12.95
N ALA A 17 -11.61 -4.02 14.20
CA ALA A 17 -11.72 -5.31 14.87
C ALA A 17 -12.53 -6.36 14.08
N PRO A 18 -13.68 -6.04 13.46
CA PRO A 18 -14.42 -7.03 12.66
C PRO A 18 -13.63 -7.55 11.45
N LEU A 19 -12.81 -6.69 10.81
CA LEU A 19 -11.97 -7.10 9.69
C LEU A 19 -10.83 -8.03 10.14
N VAL A 20 -10.19 -7.69 11.27
CA VAL A 20 -9.11 -8.49 11.84
C VAL A 20 -9.60 -9.86 12.31
N GLN A 21 -10.84 -9.96 12.80
CA GLN A 21 -11.49 -11.24 13.13
C GLN A 21 -11.84 -12.05 11.88
N ALA A 22 -12.38 -11.39 10.84
CA ALA A 22 -12.82 -12.08 9.62
C ALA A 22 -11.66 -12.64 8.78
N PHE A 23 -10.53 -11.94 8.67
CA PHE A 23 -9.42 -12.37 7.81
C PHE A 23 -8.81 -13.75 8.13
N PRO A 24 -8.61 -14.15 9.39
CA PRO A 24 -8.17 -15.50 9.73
C PRO A 24 -9.30 -16.55 9.70
N GLU A 25 -10.56 -16.17 9.92
CA GLU A 25 -11.70 -17.10 9.96
C GLU A 25 -12.23 -17.49 8.57
N GLN A 26 -12.10 -16.58 7.60
CA GLN A 26 -12.53 -16.81 6.23
C GLN A 26 -11.47 -17.60 5.44
N PRO A 27 -11.83 -18.20 4.29
CA PRO A 27 -10.86 -18.84 3.42
C PRO A 27 -9.70 -17.88 3.09
N ALA A 28 -8.47 -18.38 3.10
CA ALA A 28 -7.26 -17.56 2.91
C ALA A 28 -7.29 -16.67 1.65
N GLN A 29 -8.10 -17.04 0.65
CA GLN A 29 -8.32 -16.24 -0.54
C GLN A 29 -8.97 -14.87 -0.26
N MET A 30 -9.80 -14.75 0.78
CA MET A 30 -10.46 -13.50 1.15
C MET A 30 -9.42 -12.43 1.55
N PHE A 31 -8.54 -12.74 2.51
CA PHE A 31 -7.47 -11.84 2.91
C PHE A 31 -6.56 -11.49 1.72
N ARG A 32 -6.13 -12.49 0.93
CA ARG A 32 -5.26 -12.26 -0.24
C ARG A 32 -5.89 -11.35 -1.28
N HIS A 33 -7.18 -11.53 -1.56
CA HIS A 33 -7.91 -10.67 -2.48
C HIS A 33 -7.99 -9.23 -1.96
N GLN A 34 -8.38 -9.03 -0.71
CA GLN A 34 -8.46 -7.69 -0.12
C GLN A 34 -7.10 -7.02 0.00
N PHE A 35 -6.04 -7.79 0.29
CA PHE A 35 -4.67 -7.32 0.26
C PHE A 35 -4.29 -6.83 -1.13
N ALA A 36 -4.56 -7.62 -2.19
CA ALA A 36 -4.26 -7.22 -3.57
C ALA A 36 -5.01 -5.93 -3.99
N VAL A 37 -6.30 -5.83 -3.68
CA VAL A 37 -7.09 -4.61 -3.95
C VAL A 37 -6.53 -3.41 -3.22
N SER A 38 -6.15 -3.56 -1.95
CA SER A 38 -5.61 -2.47 -1.13
C SER A 38 -4.24 -2.01 -1.62
N MET A 39 -3.37 -2.95 -2.01
CA MET A 39 -2.06 -2.64 -2.59
C MET A 39 -2.19 -1.95 -3.95
N ALA A 40 -3.12 -2.38 -4.81
CA ALA A 40 -3.40 -1.72 -6.08
C ALA A 40 -3.89 -0.27 -5.88
N LYS A 41 -4.68 0.00 -4.84
CA LYS A 41 -5.07 1.37 -4.47
C LYS A 41 -3.88 2.17 -3.96
N LEU A 42 -3.05 1.59 -3.09
CA LEU A 42 -1.90 2.25 -2.49
C LEU A 42 -0.89 2.73 -3.54
N VAL A 43 -0.55 1.88 -4.52
CA VAL A 43 0.45 2.22 -5.55
C VAL A 43 -0.01 3.31 -6.52
N ASN A 44 -1.29 3.66 -6.53
CA ASN A 44 -1.84 4.72 -7.37
C ASN A 44 -1.90 6.09 -6.66
N VAL A 45 -1.47 6.20 -5.41
CA VAL A 45 -1.50 7.47 -4.67
C VAL A 45 -0.34 8.37 -5.13
N GLY A 46 -0.67 9.56 -5.65
CA GLY A 46 0.32 10.60 -5.96
C GLY A 46 1.35 10.21 -7.02
N VAL A 47 0.99 9.28 -7.92
CA VAL A 47 1.86 8.86 -9.03
C VAL A 47 2.04 9.99 -10.03
N ILE A 48 3.23 10.05 -10.64
CA ILE A 48 3.52 10.96 -11.75
C ILE A 48 3.26 10.23 -13.05
N THR A 49 2.33 10.73 -13.85
CA THR A 49 1.99 10.20 -15.17
C THR A 49 2.57 11.07 -16.28
N ALA A 50 2.33 10.69 -17.54
CA ALA A 50 2.79 11.46 -18.69
C ALA A 50 2.11 12.85 -18.76
N GLU A 51 0.86 12.93 -18.31
CA GLU A 51 0.04 14.14 -18.28
C GLU A 51 0.59 15.20 -17.32
N ASP A 52 1.25 14.79 -16.23
CA ASP A 52 1.77 15.70 -15.22
C ASP A 52 2.97 16.52 -15.70
N ARG A 53 3.68 16.07 -16.75
CA ARG A 53 4.84 16.75 -17.37
C ARG A 53 5.98 17.15 -16.43
N ILE A 54 6.01 16.61 -15.20
CA ILE A 54 7.05 16.90 -14.18
C ILE A 54 7.96 15.70 -13.87
N GLY A 55 7.71 14.53 -14.48
CA GLY A 55 8.44 13.28 -14.22
C GLY A 55 9.51 12.93 -15.26
N GLU A 56 10.31 11.91 -14.93
CA GLU A 56 11.24 11.28 -15.86
C GLU A 56 11.35 9.77 -15.61
N ILE A 57 11.70 9.02 -16.66
CA ILE A 57 12.13 7.64 -16.51
C ILE A 57 13.63 7.65 -16.20
N ARG A 58 14.00 7.36 -14.95
CA ARG A 58 15.40 7.39 -14.49
C ARG A 58 16.19 6.24 -15.08
N ARG A 59 17.43 6.51 -15.50
CA ARG A 59 18.40 5.47 -15.88
C ARG A 59 19.05 4.79 -14.68
N VAL A 60 19.12 5.49 -13.55
CA VAL A 60 19.66 5.01 -12.27
C VAL A 60 18.70 5.47 -11.16
N CYS A 61 18.06 4.55 -10.44
CA CYS A 61 17.00 4.89 -9.49
C CYS A 61 17.42 5.88 -8.40
N SER A 62 18.68 5.83 -7.97
CA SER A 62 19.25 6.64 -6.90
C SER A 62 19.59 8.08 -7.27
N LYS A 63 19.43 8.50 -8.54
CA LYS A 63 19.69 9.88 -8.97
C LYS A 63 18.78 10.32 -10.12
N SER A 64 18.58 11.64 -10.26
CA SER A 64 17.92 12.20 -11.45
C SER A 64 18.81 12.08 -12.67
N ASN A 65 18.22 12.10 -13.88
CA ASN A 65 19.03 12.20 -15.09
C ASN A 65 19.65 13.61 -15.20
N SER A 66 20.85 13.70 -15.79
CA SER A 66 21.50 14.98 -16.06
C SER A 66 20.70 15.76 -17.12
N ARG A 67 20.41 17.04 -16.87
CA ARG A 67 19.87 17.93 -17.91
C ARG A 67 21.02 18.36 -18.84
N PRO A 68 20.88 18.25 -20.17
CA PRO A 68 21.78 18.94 -21.08
C PRO A 68 21.59 20.45 -20.87
N TYR A 69 22.70 21.17 -20.66
CA TYR A 69 22.74 22.63 -20.57
C TYR A 69 22.52 23.26 -21.94
#